data_AF-A0A349DPE2-F1
#
_entry.id   AF-A0A349DPE2-F1
#
_cell.length_a   1.000
_cell.length_b   1.000
_cell.length_c   1.000
_cell.angle_alpha   90.00
_cell.angle_beta   90.00
_cell.angle_gamma   90.00
#
_symmetry.space_group_name_H-M   'P 1'
#
loop_
_entity.id
_entity.type
_entity.pdbx_description
1 polymer ?
#
loop_
_entity_poly.entity_id
_entity_poly.type
_entity_poly.pdbx_seq_one_letter_code
_entity_poly.pdbx_strand_id
1 'polypeptide(L)' 'MTTKKDTKAGANTLLKCKLLGHQWQGDSLKRTCTRCGKTQMARFVGNQWVDVDVADQSAS' A
#
# COMPACT_ATOMS: atom_id res chain seq x y z
N MET A 1 -8.90 -19.67 20.71
CA MET A 1 -9.51 -18.99 19.54
C MET A 1 -8.63 -17.80 19.19
N THR A 2 -7.62 -17.97 18.34
CA THR A 2 -6.74 -16.88 17.91
C THR A 2 -7.20 -16.42 16.53
N THR A 3 -8.02 -15.37 16.50
CA THR A 3 -8.41 -14.73 15.25
C THR A 3 -7.19 -14.04 14.65
N LYS A 4 -6.64 -14.62 13.59
CA LYS A 4 -5.68 -13.96 12.72
C LYS A 4 -6.36 -12.69 12.20
N LYS A 5 -5.77 -11.55 12.53
CA LYS A 5 -6.18 -10.24 12.01
C LYS A 5 -5.60 -10.13 10.61
N ASP A 6 -6.11 -10.97 9.70
CA ASP A 6 -5.88 -10.85 8.28
C ASP A 6 -6.45 -9.50 7.87
N THR A 7 -5.60 -8.48 7.89
CA THR A 7 -5.91 -7.11 7.49
C THR A 7 -5.93 -7.10 5.96
N LYS A 8 -6.86 -7.87 5.39
CA LYS A 8 -7.30 -7.70 4.02
C LYS A 8 -7.95 -6.34 4.00
N ALA A 9 -7.30 -5.36 3.38
CA ALA A 9 -7.86 -4.05 3.14
C ALA A 9 -9.25 -4.26 2.51
N GLY A 10 -10.30 -4.15 3.33
CA GLY A 10 -11.66 -4.43 2.90
C GLY A 10 -11.94 -3.59 1.65
N ALA A 11 -12.66 -4.13 0.68
CA ALA A 11 -12.98 -3.44 -0.56
C ALA A 11 -13.52 -2.00 -0.34
N ASN A 12 -14.16 -1.74 0.81
CA ASN A 12 -14.58 -0.41 1.26
C ASN A 12 -13.43 0.59 1.49
N THR A 13 -12.25 0.14 1.94
CA THR A 13 -11.10 0.99 2.23
C THR A 13 -10.29 1.32 0.98
N LEU A 14 -10.31 0.43 -0.02
CA LEU A 14 -9.76 0.67 -1.37
C LEU A 14 -10.56 1.76 -2.11
N LEU A 15 -11.90 1.69 -2.05
CA LEU A 15 -12.77 2.72 -2.63
C LEU A 15 -12.55 4.09 -1.96
N LYS A 16 -12.37 4.13 -0.63
CA LYS A 16 -12.04 5.36 0.10
C LYS A 16 -10.72 5.99 -0.36
N CYS A 17 -9.67 5.20 -0.60
CA CYS A 17 -8.40 5.75 -1.11
C CYS A 17 -8.51 6.23 -2.57
N LYS A 18 -9.38 5.61 -3.37
CA LYS A 18 -9.65 6.05 -4.74
C LYS A 18 -10.45 7.36 -4.80
N LEU A 19 -11.31 7.60 -3.81
CA LEU A 19 -12.16 8.80 -3.75
C LEU A 19 -11.51 9.98 -3.02
N LEU A 20 -10.78 9.71 -1.92
CA LEU A 20 -10.20 10.72 -1.04
C LEU A 20 -8.68 10.88 -1.22
N GLY A 21 -8.06 10.04 -2.06
CA GLY A 21 -6.62 9.93 -2.18
C GLY A 21 -6.00 9.01 -1.12
N HIS A 22 -4.80 8.53 -1.42
CA HIS A 22 -4.01 7.72 -0.50
C HIS A 22 -3.38 8.60 0.59
N GLN A 23 -3.59 8.22 1.85
CA GLN A 23 -2.92 8.85 2.98
C GLN A 23 -1.62 8.12 3.28
N TRP A 24 -0.57 8.49 2.56
CA TRP A 24 0.76 7.91 2.71
C TRP A 24 1.44 8.39 3.99
N GLN A 25 2.07 7.45 4.70
CA GLN A 25 2.91 7.74 5.85
C GLN A 25 4.21 6.93 5.75
N GLY A 26 5.34 7.59 6.03
CA GLY A 26 6.69 7.01 5.92
C GLY A 26 7.65 7.92 5.17
N ASP A 27 8.78 7.36 4.78
CA ASP A 27 9.88 8.06 4.12
C ASP A 27 9.74 8.03 2.59
N SER A 28 10.52 8.86 1.90
CA SER A 28 10.53 8.92 0.42
C SER A 28 10.87 7.59 -0.25
N LEU A 29 11.57 6.69 0.45
CA LEU A 29 11.92 5.35 -0.04
C LEU A 29 10.84 4.30 0.19
N LYS A 30 10.06 4.45 1.27
CA LYS A 30 9.05 3.48 1.67
C LYS A 30 7.94 4.18 2.43
N ARG A 31 6.74 4.15 1.85
CA ARG A 31 5.54 4.73 2.45
C ARG A 31 4.39 3.74 2.42
N THR A 32 3.64 3.69 3.50
CA THR A 32 2.46 2.83 3.62
C THR A 32 1.23 3.71 3.82
N CYS A 33 0.16 3.40 3.08
CA CYS A 33 -1.11 4.07 3.23
C CYS A 33 -1.76 3.59 4.52
N THR A 34 -1.99 4.48 5.49
CA THR A 34 -2.61 4.11 6.78
C THR A 34 -4.07 3.73 6.64
N ARG A 35 -4.72 4.11 5.53
CA ARG A 35 -6.12 3.80 5.28
C ARG A 35 -6.28 2.40 4.69
N CYS A 36 -5.68 2.14 3.53
CA CYS A 36 -5.82 0.85 2.84
C CYS A 36 -4.69 -0.14 3.09
N GLY A 37 -3.66 0.20 3.86
CA GLY A 37 -2.53 -0.69 4.13
C GLY A 37 -1.60 -0.94 2.93
N LYS A 38 -1.87 -0.34 1.75
CA LYS A 38 -1.00 -0.47 0.58
C LYS A 38 0.38 0.08 0.92
N THR A 39 1.43 -0.68 0.62
CA THR A 39 2.82 -0.22 0.77
C THR A 39 3.39 0.09 -0.60
N GLN A 40 4.04 1.25 -0.71
CA GLN A 40 4.72 1.72 -1.89
C GLN A 40 6.19 1.93 -1.57
N MET A 41 7.06 1.51 -2.49
CA MET A 41 8.50 1.64 -2.36
C MET A 41 9.06 2.36 -3.57
N ALA A 42 9.92 3.35 -3.33
CA ALA A 42 10.63 4.00 -4.43
C ALA A 42 11.83 3.13 -4.83
N ARG A 43 11.89 2.78 -6.11
CA ARG A 43 12.99 2.05 -6.71
C ARG A 43 13.70 2.98 -7.69
N PHE A 44 15.02 3.03 -7.59
CA PHE A 44 15.83 3.73 -8.58
C PHE A 44 16.02 2.80 -9.80
N VAL A 45 15.53 3.22 -10.96
CA VAL A 45 15.63 2.47 -12.22
C VAL A 45 16.19 3.38 -13.29
N GLY A 46 17.35 2.99 -13.84
CA GLY A 46 18.09 3.84 -14.77
C GLY A 46 18.54 5.14 -14.11
N ASN A 47 17.90 6.25 -14.52
CA ASN A 47 18.16 7.61 -14.03
C ASN A 47 16.94 8.24 -13.32
N GLN A 48 15.93 7.45 -12.94
CA GLN A 48 14.70 7.96 -12.35
C GLN A 48 14.28 7.16 -11.11
N TRP A 49 13.62 7.84 -10.17
CA TRP A 49 12.92 7.21 -9.06
C TRP A 49 11.51 6.86 -9.50
N VAL A 50 11.18 5.57 -9.44
CA VAL A 50 9.85 5.05 -9.75
C VAL A 50 9.21 4.48 -8.50
N ASP A 51 7.96 4.86 -8.26
CA ASP A 51 7.16 4.30 -7.18
C ASP A 51 6.62 2.92 -7.60
N VAL A 52 6.97 1.89 -6.85
CA VAL A 52 6.52 0.52 -7.07
C VAL A 52 5.56 0.15 -5.95
N ASP A 53 4.31 -0.12 -6.32
CA ASP A 53 3.33 -0.65 -5.38
C ASP A 53 3.70 -2.10 -5.06
N VAL A 54 4.02 -2.36 -3.80
CA VAL A 54 4.15 -3.73 -3.29
C VAL A 54 2.74 -4.21 -3.00
N ALA A 55 1.98 -4.46 -4.07
CA ALA A 55 0.73 -5.19 -3.98
C ALA A 55 1.09 -6.64 -3.65
N ASP A 56 0.92 -6.98 -2.37
CA ASP A 56 0.55 -8.29 -1.85
C ASP A 56 0.60 -9.42 -2.90
N GLN A 57 1.68 -10.21 -2.88
CA GLN A 57 1.79 -11.47 -3.61
C GLN A 57 0.89 -12.57 -2.98
N SER A 58 -0.37 -12.25 -2.66
CA SER A 58 -1.38 -13.25 -2.24
C SER A 58 -2.58 -13.22 -3.18
N ALA A 59 -2.31 -13.55 -4.43
CA ALA A 59 -3.32 -14.09 -5.34
C ALA A 59 -2.69 -15.21 -6.18
N SER A 60 -2.52 -16.36 -5.53
CA SER A 60 -2.62 -17.69 -6.15
C SER A 60 -3.57 -18.52 -5.28
#